data_AF-A0A0G0XAJ1-F1
#
_entry.id   AF-A0A0G0XAJ1-F1
#
_cell.length_a   1.000
_cell.length_b   1.000
_cell.length_c   1.000
_cell.angle_alpha   90.00
_cell.angle_beta   90.00
_cell.angle_gamma   90.00
#
_symmetry.space_group_name_H-M   'P 1'
#
loop_
_entity.id
_entity.type
_entity.pdbx_description
1 polymer ?
#
loop_
_entity_poly.entity_id
_entity_poly.type
_entity_poly.pdbx_seq_one_letter_code
_entity_poly.pdbx_strand_id
1 'polypeptide(L)'
;MQKTTRGRIRKKEELLKMPYDMDTERSVLGALLIDKDAIVKVVEFLRPPHFYKPSHVSIYEAIVDLYERREPADLITIPAELKKRNLLEECGGVGYLSELVNLVPTAANVEFYARMIKDDATRRSLISVAGQIGEMVHNEPDIAELMDRSEQLLFSVSQDRVHQEFVPVKDTLEVTFERLDELSKHRGALRGVPTGLKTLDKMLSGLQKENLIIVAARPSVGKSSLAINIGQYAAVNHKVGIAIFSLEMGRESLVDRMISAQGNIDNWRIATGNLEPDDFEKYGIAAGELAEAPVFIDDTPGIGVMDMRTKARRLMAEREIGLIIVDYLQLVRGRNLESRVQEVSEISQSLKNLARELKVPVLALSQLSRAVEQRGGDKKPQLSDLRDSGSIEQDADVVLFLFRPDEEDRENYKLLVAKHRNGATGEISLYFKGERTKFYETEAQRE
;
A
#
# COMPACT_ATOMS: atom_id res chain seq x y z
N MET A 1 -10.00 63.86 5.56
CA MET A 1 -10.53 62.47 5.51
C MET A 1 -9.40 61.46 5.19
N GLN A 2 -8.27 61.51 5.94
CA GLN A 2 -7.10 60.64 5.76
C GLN A 2 -6.60 60.16 7.14
N LYS A 3 -7.35 59.25 7.78
CA LYS A 3 -6.91 58.52 8.99
C LYS A 3 -7.66 57.19 9.08
N THR A 4 -7.46 56.26 8.13
CA THR A 4 -8.07 54.93 8.27
C THR A 4 -7.34 53.75 7.62
N THR A 5 -6.22 53.96 6.94
CA THR A 5 -5.54 52.85 6.22
C THR A 5 -4.27 52.34 6.91
N ARG A 6 -3.74 53.05 7.92
CA ARG A 6 -2.55 52.62 8.69
C ARG A 6 -2.83 51.60 9.81
N GLY A 7 -4.10 51.41 10.18
CA GLY A 7 -4.50 50.49 11.27
C GLY A 7 -4.72 49.03 10.86
N ARG A 8 -4.90 48.74 9.56
CA ARG A 8 -5.22 47.37 9.08
C ARG A 8 -4.02 46.55 8.63
N ILE A 9 -2.87 47.18 8.35
CA ILE A 9 -1.66 46.49 7.88
C ILE A 9 -0.79 46.00 9.05
N ARG A 10 -0.89 46.62 10.24
CA ARG A 10 -0.14 46.23 11.44
C ARG A 10 -0.61 44.95 12.14
N LYS A 11 -1.64 44.25 11.62
CA LYS A 11 -2.17 43.01 12.21
C LYS A 11 -1.87 41.75 11.39
N LYS A 12 -1.12 41.88 10.28
CA LYS A 12 -0.86 40.79 9.32
C LYS A 12 0.58 40.25 9.38
N GLU A 13 1.36 40.74 10.34
CA GLU A 13 2.68 40.21 10.73
C GLU A 13 2.62 39.77 12.20
N GLU A 14 1.63 38.95 12.58
CA GLU A 14 1.98 37.91 13.54
C GLU A 14 2.99 37.04 12.78
N LEU A 15 4.29 37.24 13.05
CA LEU A 15 5.33 36.32 12.62
C LEU A 15 4.78 34.90 12.79
N LEU A 16 4.92 34.05 11.77
CA LEU A 16 4.54 32.64 11.84
C LEU A 16 5.24 32.03 13.07
N LYS A 17 4.56 32.05 14.22
CA LYS A 17 5.16 31.67 15.49
C LYS A 17 5.22 30.16 15.46
N MET A 18 6.43 29.62 15.59
CA MET A 18 6.61 28.17 15.67
C MET A 18 5.68 27.61 16.76
N PRO A 19 4.85 26.60 16.46
CA PRO A 19 3.98 25.97 17.45
C PRO A 19 4.81 25.31 18.55
N TYR A 20 4.61 25.74 19.78
CA TYR A 20 5.15 25.14 20.99
C TYR A 20 4.29 25.52 22.19
N ASP A 21 4.30 24.67 23.21
CA ASP A 21 3.76 24.97 24.52
C ASP A 21 4.79 24.58 25.60
N MET A 22 5.38 25.61 26.21
CA MET A 22 6.41 25.43 27.23
C MET A 22 5.87 24.79 28.50
N ASP A 23 4.61 25.04 28.85
CA ASP A 23 4.02 24.51 30.08
C ASP A 23 3.70 23.03 29.91
N THR A 24 3.26 22.63 28.71
CA THR A 24 3.11 21.22 28.33
C THR A 24 4.46 20.48 28.36
N GLU A 25 5.52 21.04 27.76
CA GLU A 25 6.86 20.42 27.80
C GLU A 25 7.38 20.25 29.23
N ARG A 26 7.27 21.30 30.06
CA ARG A 26 7.67 21.23 31.47
C ARG A 26 6.84 20.20 32.23
N SER A 27 5.55 20.11 31.94
CA SER A 27 4.66 19.16 32.60
C SER A 27 5.00 17.70 32.28
N VAL A 28 5.35 17.41 31.03
CA VAL A 28 5.80 16.07 30.64
C VAL A 28 7.13 15.72 31.32
N LEU A 29 8.12 16.60 31.27
CA LEU A 29 9.41 16.34 31.91
C LEU A 29 9.29 16.17 33.43
N GLY A 30 8.49 17.02 34.09
CA GLY A 30 8.23 16.91 35.52
C GLY A 30 7.52 15.59 35.88
N ALA A 31 6.53 15.16 35.10
CA ALA A 31 5.85 13.89 35.31
C ALA A 31 6.80 12.69 35.19
N LEU A 32 7.71 12.72 34.21
CA LEU A 32 8.73 11.68 34.00
C LEU A 32 9.77 11.61 35.13
N LEU A 33 10.03 12.72 35.81
CA LEU A 33 10.92 12.77 36.98
C LEU A 33 10.25 12.30 38.28
N ILE A 34 8.91 12.32 38.33
CA ILE A 34 8.11 11.90 39.50
C ILE A 34 7.77 10.42 39.43
N ASP A 35 7.28 9.97 38.27
CA ASP A 35 6.79 8.61 38.07
C ASP A 35 7.67 7.87 37.05
N LYS A 36 8.43 6.90 37.56
CA LYS A 36 9.33 6.06 36.75
C LYS A 36 8.60 5.27 35.66
N ASP A 37 7.30 4.99 35.81
CA ASP A 37 6.52 4.20 34.86
C ASP A 37 5.86 5.09 33.79
N ALA A 38 5.88 6.42 33.97
CA ALA A 38 5.33 7.38 33.01
C ALA A 38 6.04 7.35 31.66
N ILE A 39 7.35 7.06 31.65
CA ILE A 39 8.16 6.98 30.41
C ILE A 39 7.64 5.88 29.49
N VAL A 40 7.16 4.75 30.03
CA VAL A 40 6.62 3.62 29.25
C VAL A 40 5.45 4.06 28.39
N LYS A 41 4.65 5.01 28.86
CA LYS A 41 3.45 5.51 28.17
C LYS A 41 3.76 6.47 27.01
N VAL A 42 4.96 7.05 26.96
CA VAL A 42 5.30 8.13 26.02
C VAL A 42 6.48 7.79 25.11
N VAL A 43 7.38 6.92 25.55
CA VAL A 43 8.61 6.56 24.82
C VAL A 43 8.31 5.92 23.46
N GLU A 44 7.15 5.30 23.27
CA GLU A 44 6.75 4.72 21.99
C GLU A 44 6.63 5.79 20.89
N PHE A 45 6.06 6.96 21.21
CA PHE A 45 5.69 7.95 20.19
C PHE A 45 6.37 9.32 20.33
N LEU A 46 6.97 9.63 21.47
CA LEU A 46 7.65 10.90 21.74
C LEU A 46 9.17 10.72 21.64
N ARG A 47 9.84 11.57 20.87
CA ARG A 47 11.29 11.54 20.61
C ARG A 47 11.92 12.87 21.05
N PRO A 48 13.23 12.93 21.38
CA PRO A 48 13.89 14.16 21.79
C PRO A 48 13.67 15.35 20.83
N PRO A 49 13.74 15.19 19.49
CA PRO A 49 13.50 16.30 18.55
C PRO A 49 12.08 16.89 18.58
N HIS A 50 11.13 16.23 19.24
CA HIS A 50 9.77 16.75 19.39
C HIS A 50 9.68 17.90 20.40
N PHE A 51 10.66 18.08 21.28
CA PHE A 51 10.71 19.23 22.17
C PHE A 51 11.22 20.46 21.42
N TYR A 52 10.62 21.62 21.67
CA TYR A 52 11.02 22.89 21.07
C TYR A 52 12.27 23.47 21.72
N LYS A 53 12.37 23.38 23.06
CA LYS A 53 13.50 23.96 23.79
C LYS A 53 14.70 22.99 23.81
N PRO A 54 15.91 23.40 23.37
CA PRO A 54 17.09 22.53 23.37
C PRO A 54 17.41 21.90 24.73
N SER A 55 17.23 22.64 25.83
CA SER A 55 17.41 22.08 27.17
C SER A 55 16.45 20.92 27.47
N HIS A 56 15.21 21.00 26.97
CA HIS A 56 14.22 19.93 27.17
C HIS A 56 14.52 18.71 26.31
N VAL A 57 15.04 18.92 25.09
CA VAL A 57 15.58 17.85 24.23
C VAL A 57 16.63 17.06 25.02
N SER A 58 17.64 17.74 25.57
CA SER A 58 18.72 17.10 26.32
C SER A 58 18.24 16.40 27.60
N ILE A 59 17.29 16.99 28.32
CA ILE A 59 16.71 16.35 29.52
C ILE A 59 15.95 15.08 29.12
N TYR A 60 15.10 15.14 28.10
CA TYR A 60 14.34 13.97 27.66
C TYR A 60 15.24 12.88 27.10
N GLU A 61 16.27 13.23 26.34
CA GLU A 61 17.30 12.29 25.86
C GLU A 61 17.98 11.56 27.03
N ALA A 62 18.37 12.29 28.09
CA ALA A 62 18.93 11.67 29.29
C ALA A 62 17.92 10.73 30.00
N ILE A 63 16.63 11.06 30.02
CA ILE A 63 15.57 10.19 30.56
C ILE A 63 15.45 8.91 29.73
N VAL A 64 15.43 9.02 28.40
CA VAL A 64 15.33 7.87 27.49
C VAL A 64 16.55 6.96 27.65
N ASP A 65 17.75 7.52 27.72
CA ASP A 65 18.97 6.71 27.86
C ASP A 65 19.05 5.97 29.20
N LEU A 66 18.61 6.60 30.30
CA LEU A 66 18.48 5.92 31.59
C LEU A 66 17.45 4.79 31.52
N TYR A 67 16.30 5.04 30.87
CA TYR A 67 15.27 4.03 30.68
C TYR A 67 15.77 2.83 29.86
N GLU A 68 16.53 3.04 28.78
CA GLU A 68 17.15 1.98 27.98
C GLU A 68 18.13 1.13 28.80
N ARG A 69 18.88 1.77 29.71
CA ARG A 69 19.78 1.09 30.67
C ARG A 69 19.04 0.45 31.86
N ARG A 70 17.71 0.59 31.92
CA ARG A 70 16.84 0.15 33.04
C ARG A 70 17.21 0.80 34.37
N GLU A 71 17.72 2.02 34.32
CA GLU A 71 18.03 2.87 35.46
C GLU A 71 16.85 3.83 35.70
N PRO A 72 16.46 4.09 36.96
CA PRO A 72 15.38 5.05 37.25
C PRO A 72 15.82 6.47 36.85
N ALA A 73 14.94 7.21 36.17
CA ALA A 73 15.14 8.63 35.88
C ALA A 73 14.51 9.47 37.00
N ASP A 74 15.35 10.07 37.85
CA ASP A 74 14.92 10.87 39.00
C ASP A 74 15.84 12.09 39.22
N LEU A 75 15.55 12.88 40.26
CA LEU A 75 16.31 14.09 40.61
C LEU A 75 17.76 13.85 41.05
N ILE A 76 18.22 12.60 41.12
CA ILE A 76 19.60 12.24 41.44
C ILE A 76 20.30 11.70 40.18
N THR A 77 19.67 10.79 39.44
CA THR A 77 20.25 10.13 38.28
C THR A 77 20.34 11.05 37.06
N ILE A 78 19.32 11.89 36.83
CA ILE A 78 19.30 12.82 35.69
C ILE A 78 20.39 13.88 35.77
N PRO A 79 20.60 14.60 36.90
CA PRO A 79 21.74 15.51 37.02
C PRO A 79 23.08 14.82 36.83
N ALA A 80 23.24 13.59 37.32
CA ALA A 80 24.47 12.83 37.15
C ALA A 80 24.72 12.50 35.67
N GLU A 81 23.68 12.10 34.93
CA GLU A 81 23.77 11.81 33.50
C GLU A 81 24.05 13.07 32.67
N LEU A 82 23.34 14.17 32.93
CA LEU A 82 23.56 15.45 32.26
C LEU A 82 24.95 16.02 32.56
N LYS A 83 25.48 15.79 33.78
CA LYS A 83 26.83 16.20 34.16
C LYS A 83 27.91 15.40 33.42
N LYS A 84 27.72 14.09 33.22
CA LYS A 84 28.62 13.26 32.39
C LYS A 84 28.70 13.79 30.95
N ARG A 85 27.61 14.38 30.44
CA ARG A 85 27.53 14.97 29.10
C ARG A 85 27.98 16.43 29.03
N ASN A 86 28.34 17.05 30.15
CA ASN A 86 28.61 18.49 30.27
C ASN A 86 27.41 19.39 29.86
N LEU A 87 26.17 18.90 29.96
CA LEU A 87 24.95 19.62 29.58
C LEU A 87 24.14 20.15 30.78
N LEU A 88 24.53 19.81 32.02
CA LEU A 88 23.76 20.14 33.23
C LEU A 88 23.54 21.65 33.40
N GLU A 89 24.58 22.46 33.21
CA GLU A 89 24.48 23.92 33.34
C GLU A 89 23.62 24.53 32.23
N GLU A 90 23.73 24.02 31.00
CA GLU A 90 22.91 24.45 29.85
C GLU A 90 21.42 24.13 30.05
N CYS A 91 21.13 23.08 30.84
CA CYS A 91 19.76 22.69 31.19
C CYS A 91 19.17 23.50 32.36
N GLY A 92 19.91 24.45 32.94
CA GLY A 92 19.47 25.24 34.11
C GLY A 92 19.80 24.60 35.46
N GLY A 93 20.65 23.56 35.47
CA GLY A 93 21.13 22.91 36.68
C GLY A 93 20.06 22.13 37.45
N VAL A 94 20.43 21.68 38.64
CA VAL A 94 19.54 20.90 39.55
C VAL A 94 18.33 21.73 39.98
N GLY A 95 18.48 23.05 40.08
CA GLY A 95 17.38 23.97 40.42
C GLY A 95 16.23 23.90 39.42
N TYR A 96 16.53 23.90 38.12
CA TYR A 96 15.49 23.81 37.09
C TYR A 96 14.77 22.46 37.09
N LEU A 97 15.49 21.35 37.28
CA LEU A 97 14.88 20.03 37.39
C LEU A 97 13.92 19.93 38.59
N SER A 98 14.29 20.57 39.70
CA SER A 98 13.41 20.65 40.89
C SER A 98 12.17 21.51 40.62
N GLU A 99 12.30 22.57 39.82
CA GLU A 99 11.16 23.40 39.38
C GLU A 99 10.18 22.59 38.51
N LEU A 100 10.68 21.76 37.58
CA LEU A 100 9.84 20.90 36.72
C LEU A 100 8.96 19.96 37.55
N VAL A 101 9.53 19.35 38.60
CA VAL A 101 8.80 18.46 39.50
C VAL A 101 7.70 19.20 40.26
N ASN A 102 7.98 20.42 40.74
CA ASN A 102 7.00 21.22 41.48
C ASN A 102 5.87 21.79 40.62
N LEU A 103 6.06 21.86 39.30
CA LEU A 103 5.06 22.38 38.37
C LEU A 103 3.93 21.37 38.08
N VAL A 104 4.17 20.07 38.30
CA VAL A 104 3.27 19.00 37.88
C VAL A 104 2.33 18.57 39.00
N PRO A 105 1.00 18.75 38.86
CA PRO A 105 0.05 18.31 39.87
C PRO A 105 -0.14 16.79 39.91
N THR A 106 -0.01 16.11 38.76
CA THR A 106 -0.17 14.66 38.62
C THR A 106 0.54 14.11 37.38
N ALA A 107 1.17 12.94 37.51
CA ALA A 107 1.74 12.21 36.38
C ALA A 107 0.69 11.47 35.53
N ALA A 108 -0.57 11.39 35.99
CA ALA A 108 -1.63 10.64 35.31
C ALA A 108 -1.93 11.11 33.88
N ASN A 109 -1.73 12.41 33.61
CA ASN A 109 -2.04 13.02 32.30
C ASN A 109 -0.83 13.12 31.37
N VAL A 110 0.29 12.48 31.70
CA VAL A 110 1.55 12.58 30.93
C VAL A 110 1.37 12.22 29.46
N GLU A 111 0.54 11.21 29.15
CA GLU A 111 0.30 10.76 27.78
C GLU A 111 -0.44 11.83 26.96
N PHE A 112 -1.44 12.50 27.56
CA PHE A 112 -2.20 13.56 26.92
C PHE A 112 -1.29 14.75 26.57
N TYR A 113 -0.47 15.20 27.53
CA TYR A 113 0.47 16.30 27.31
C TYR A 113 1.58 15.92 26.32
N ALA A 114 2.08 14.68 26.35
CA ALA A 114 3.05 14.19 25.37
C ALA A 114 2.49 14.18 23.95
N ARG A 115 1.20 13.85 23.78
CA ARG A 115 0.52 13.93 22.47
C ARG A 115 0.44 15.38 21.97
N MET A 116 0.18 16.35 22.85
CA MET A 116 0.20 17.77 22.49
C MET A 116 1.59 18.22 21.98
N ILE A 117 2.68 17.80 22.65
CA ILE A 117 4.05 18.09 22.20
C ILE A 117 4.30 17.48 20.81
N LYS A 118 3.85 16.24 20.58
CA LYS A 118 3.97 15.58 19.28
C LYS A 118 3.18 16.30 18.18
N ASP A 119 1.96 16.75 18.48
CA ASP A 119 1.16 17.53 17.54
C ASP A 119 1.85 18.85 17.18
N ASP A 120 2.42 19.55 18.16
CA ASP A 120 3.19 20.77 17.92
C ASP A 120 4.46 20.51 17.11
N ALA A 121 5.20 19.43 17.39
CA ALA A 121 6.33 18.99 16.59
C ALA A 121 5.92 18.72 15.13
N THR A 122 4.80 18.02 14.93
CA THR A 122 4.25 17.75 13.59
C THR A 122 3.92 19.05 12.86
N ARG A 123 3.30 20.03 13.54
CA ARG A 123 3.04 21.36 12.96
C ARG A 123 4.33 22.09 12.59
N ARG A 124 5.39 22.01 13.41
CA ARG A 124 6.69 22.60 13.09
C ARG A 124 7.33 21.94 11.86
N SER A 125 7.28 20.61 11.76
CA SER A 125 7.75 19.87 10.59
C SER A 125 7.00 20.28 9.32
N LEU A 126 5.66 20.42 9.40
CA LEU A 126 4.85 20.92 8.27
C LEU A 126 5.23 22.35 7.86
N ILE A 127 5.49 23.25 8.82
CA ILE A 127 5.96 24.62 8.52
C ILE A 127 7.31 24.57 7.80
N SER A 128 8.23 23.73 8.25
CA SER A 128 9.54 23.56 7.60
C SER A 128 9.41 23.03 6.17
N VAL A 129 8.59 21.99 5.97
CA VAL A 129 8.32 21.43 4.63
C VAL A 129 7.64 22.44 3.72
N ALA A 130 6.68 23.21 4.23
CA ALA A 130 6.04 24.28 3.46
C ALA A 130 7.05 25.34 3.01
N GLY A 131 8.02 25.69 3.87
CA GLY A 131 9.13 26.58 3.52
C GLY A 131 10.02 26.00 2.42
N GLN A 132 10.43 24.74 2.54
CA GLN A 132 11.24 24.04 1.53
C GLN A 132 10.52 23.95 0.19
N ILE A 133 9.23 23.62 0.18
CA ILE A 133 8.40 23.61 -1.04
C ILE A 133 8.34 25.01 -1.64
N GLY A 134 8.16 26.06 -0.82
CA GLY A 134 8.20 27.44 -1.27
C GLY A 134 9.52 27.79 -1.97
N GLU A 135 10.67 27.35 -1.43
CA GLU A 135 11.97 27.54 -2.07
C GLU A 135 12.13 26.74 -3.36
N MET A 136 11.65 25.49 -3.38
CA MET A 136 11.71 24.62 -4.57
C MET A 136 10.90 25.20 -5.74
N VAL A 137 9.72 25.78 -5.47
CA VAL A 137 8.89 26.42 -6.51
C VAL A 137 9.64 27.51 -7.27
N HIS A 138 10.60 28.18 -6.64
CA HIS A 138 11.41 29.21 -7.28
C HIS A 138 12.63 28.68 -8.04
N ASN A 139 13.15 27.50 -7.64
CA ASN A 139 14.44 26.99 -8.09
C ASN A 139 14.34 25.78 -9.05
N GLU A 140 13.24 25.02 -9.01
CA GLU A 140 13.05 23.79 -9.80
C GLU A 140 12.20 24.06 -11.05
N PRO A 141 12.79 24.03 -12.27
CA PRO A 141 12.04 24.31 -13.51
C PRO A 141 11.15 23.14 -13.97
N ASP A 142 11.43 21.89 -13.56
CA ASP A 142 10.59 20.74 -13.92
C ASP A 142 9.42 20.59 -12.93
N ILE A 143 8.20 20.83 -13.42
CA ILE A 143 6.96 20.72 -12.64
C ILE A 143 6.76 19.28 -12.14
N ALA A 144 7.14 18.25 -12.93
CA ALA A 144 6.97 16.87 -12.54
C ALA A 144 7.89 16.51 -11.35
N GLU A 145 9.14 16.96 -11.39
CA GLU A 145 10.11 16.75 -10.31
C GLU A 145 9.76 17.57 -9.06
N LEU A 146 9.27 18.81 -9.23
CA LEU A 146 8.77 19.64 -8.13
C LEU A 146 7.60 18.96 -7.40
N MET A 147 6.63 18.42 -8.14
CA MET A 147 5.48 17.72 -7.56
C MET A 147 5.92 16.48 -6.78
N ASP A 148 6.80 15.68 -7.35
CA ASP A 148 7.35 14.48 -6.74
C ASP A 148 8.15 14.78 -5.46
N ARG A 149 9.10 15.72 -5.50
CA ARG A 149 9.89 16.10 -4.31
C ARG A 149 8.99 16.69 -3.22
N SER A 150 7.99 17.48 -3.59
CA SER A 150 7.00 18.02 -2.65
C SER A 150 6.17 16.91 -1.98
N GLU A 151 5.76 15.90 -2.76
CA GLU A 151 5.08 14.71 -2.23
C GLU A 151 5.98 13.92 -1.29
N GLN A 152 7.26 13.72 -1.63
CA GLN A 152 8.23 13.02 -0.76
C GLN A 152 8.43 13.74 0.58
N LEU A 153 8.56 15.07 0.57
CA LEU A 153 8.72 15.88 1.77
C LEU A 153 7.44 15.88 2.64
N LEU A 154 6.27 15.97 2.03
CA LEU A 154 5.01 15.85 2.78
C LEU A 154 4.83 14.43 3.34
N PHE A 155 5.29 13.42 2.60
CA PHE A 155 5.21 12.03 3.00
C PHE A 155 6.14 11.72 4.18
N SER A 156 7.35 12.27 4.23
CA SER A 156 8.27 12.04 5.36
C SER A 156 7.68 12.54 6.69
N VAL A 157 6.96 13.66 6.68
CA VAL A 157 6.21 14.16 7.85
C VAL A 157 5.08 13.23 8.27
N SER A 158 4.47 12.52 7.31
CA SER A 158 3.46 11.50 7.60
C SER A 158 4.05 10.19 8.14
N GLN A 159 5.32 9.88 7.81
CA GLN A 159 6.00 8.65 8.25
C GLN A 159 6.46 8.66 9.70
N ASP A 160 6.57 9.82 10.37
CA ASP A 160 6.78 9.89 11.83
C ASP A 160 5.62 9.25 12.66
N ARG A 161 4.56 8.79 11.98
CA ARG A 161 3.50 7.95 12.56
C ARG A 161 3.72 6.44 12.38
N VAL A 162 4.66 5.99 11.56
CA VAL A 162 4.83 4.57 11.20
C VAL A 162 6.29 4.16 11.24
N HIS A 163 6.87 4.14 12.44
CA HIS A 163 8.04 3.30 12.69
C HIS A 163 7.56 1.88 12.97
N GLN A 164 7.91 0.92 12.11
CA GLN A 164 7.85 -0.49 12.47
C GLN A 164 9.05 -0.79 13.37
N GLU A 165 8.80 -0.96 14.66
CA GLU A 165 9.79 -1.39 15.63
C GLU A 165 10.08 -2.90 15.50
N PHE A 166 11.24 -3.35 16.00
CA PHE A 166 11.51 -4.78 16.12
C PHE A 166 10.52 -5.39 17.12
N VAL A 167 9.60 -6.22 16.63
CA VAL A 167 8.64 -6.94 17.47
C VAL A 167 9.24 -8.27 17.92
N PRO A 168 9.33 -8.57 19.23
CA PRO A 168 9.72 -9.90 19.70
C PRO A 168 8.82 -10.99 19.12
N VAL A 169 9.41 -12.09 18.63
CA VAL A 169 8.66 -13.19 17.99
C VAL A 169 7.51 -13.68 18.88
N LYS A 170 7.72 -13.76 20.20
CA LYS A 170 6.70 -14.18 21.18
C LYS A 170 5.39 -13.41 21.05
N ASP A 171 5.43 -12.11 20.78
CA ASP A 171 4.25 -11.25 20.72
C ASP A 171 3.47 -11.48 19.41
N THR A 172 4.14 -12.00 18.37
CA THR A 172 3.49 -12.43 17.12
C THR A 172 2.98 -13.88 17.13
N LEU A 173 3.46 -14.72 18.05
CA LEU A 173 3.07 -16.13 18.12
C LEU A 173 1.62 -16.29 18.57
N GLU A 174 1.15 -15.49 19.52
CA GLU A 174 -0.25 -15.50 19.97
C GLU A 174 -1.21 -15.19 18.82
N VAL A 175 -0.97 -14.10 18.09
CA VAL A 175 -1.74 -13.71 16.90
C VAL A 175 -1.71 -14.81 15.82
N THR A 176 -0.57 -15.49 15.66
CA THR A 176 -0.44 -16.59 14.69
C THR A 176 -1.25 -17.82 15.10
N PHE A 177 -1.29 -18.12 16.40
CA PHE A 177 -2.07 -19.23 16.96
C PHE A 177 -3.58 -18.99 16.84
N GLU A 178 -4.06 -17.80 17.17
CA GLU A 178 -5.48 -17.44 17.00
C GLU A 178 -5.91 -17.59 15.53
N ARG A 179 -5.07 -17.10 14.61
CA ARG A 179 -5.32 -17.23 13.17
C ARG A 179 -5.34 -18.69 12.69
N LEU A 180 -4.48 -19.55 13.25
CA LEU A 180 -4.49 -20.99 12.96
C LEU A 180 -5.75 -21.67 13.51
N ASP A 181 -6.19 -21.29 14.71
CA ASP A 181 -7.41 -21.81 15.32
C ASP A 181 -8.65 -21.45 14.48
N GLU A 182 -8.76 -20.20 14.02
CA GLU A 182 -9.81 -19.77 13.09
C GLU A 182 -9.83 -20.57 11.77
N LEU A 183 -8.66 -20.77 11.15
CA LEU A 183 -8.54 -21.58 9.94
C LEU A 183 -8.93 -23.05 10.18
N SER A 184 -8.67 -23.57 11.38
CA SER A 184 -9.03 -24.95 11.74
C SER A 184 -10.55 -25.13 11.89
N LYS A 185 -11.26 -24.09 12.33
CA LYS A 185 -12.72 -24.07 12.49
C LYS A 185 -13.46 -24.03 11.14
N HIS A 186 -12.87 -23.37 10.14
CA HIS A 186 -13.41 -23.29 8.79
C HIS A 186 -12.69 -24.23 7.81
N ARG A 187 -12.84 -25.55 8.03
CA ARG A 187 -12.27 -26.56 7.12
C ARG A 187 -12.77 -26.35 5.69
N GLY A 188 -11.85 -26.01 4.78
CA GLY A 188 -12.11 -25.83 3.35
C GLY A 188 -12.34 -24.38 2.90
N ALA A 189 -12.37 -23.41 3.82
CA ALA A 189 -12.37 -22.00 3.43
C ALA A 189 -10.98 -21.59 2.89
N LEU A 190 -10.96 -20.89 1.76
CA LEU A 190 -9.73 -20.34 1.21
C LEU A 190 -9.26 -19.18 2.08
N ARG A 191 -7.95 -19.12 2.34
CA ARG A 191 -7.33 -18.06 3.16
C ARG A 191 -7.26 -16.73 2.43
N GLY A 192 -7.04 -16.79 1.11
CA GLY A 192 -6.94 -15.64 0.22
C GLY A 192 -8.19 -15.44 -0.61
N VAL A 193 -8.15 -14.45 -1.51
CA VAL A 193 -9.25 -14.16 -2.45
C VAL A 193 -9.40 -15.33 -3.43
N PRO A 194 -10.60 -15.91 -3.57
CA PRO A 194 -10.81 -17.04 -4.46
C PRO A 194 -10.74 -16.63 -5.93
N THR A 195 -10.17 -17.48 -6.78
CA THR A 195 -9.97 -17.21 -8.21
C THR A 195 -11.04 -17.78 -9.10
N GLY A 196 -11.83 -18.73 -8.60
CA GLY A 196 -12.82 -19.49 -9.39
C GLY A 196 -12.21 -20.63 -10.20
N LEU A 197 -10.88 -20.79 -10.15
CA LEU A 197 -10.14 -21.93 -10.67
C LEU A 197 -9.76 -22.83 -9.49
N LYS A 198 -10.45 -23.95 -9.32
CA LYS A 198 -10.35 -24.85 -8.17
C LYS A 198 -8.92 -25.35 -7.96
N THR A 199 -8.22 -25.75 -9.02
CA THR A 199 -6.83 -26.20 -8.88
C THR A 199 -5.90 -25.05 -8.51
N LEU A 200 -6.09 -23.85 -9.07
CA LEU A 200 -5.31 -22.67 -8.69
C LEU A 200 -5.53 -22.30 -7.23
N ASP A 201 -6.79 -22.27 -6.79
CA ASP A 201 -7.19 -22.00 -5.41
C ASP A 201 -6.61 -23.02 -4.45
N LYS A 202 -6.54 -24.30 -4.83
CA LYS A 202 -5.86 -25.34 -4.04
C LYS A 202 -4.35 -25.11 -3.96
N MET A 203 -3.71 -24.69 -5.05
CA MET A 203 -2.26 -24.45 -5.09
C MET A 203 -1.86 -23.20 -4.30
N LEU A 204 -2.67 -22.14 -4.35
CA LEU A 204 -2.35 -20.83 -3.76
C LEU A 204 -3.05 -20.59 -2.41
N SER A 205 -4.05 -21.40 -2.05
CA SER A 205 -5.01 -21.12 -0.99
C SER A 205 -5.78 -19.80 -1.21
N GLY A 206 -6.05 -19.48 -2.49
CA GLY A 206 -6.53 -18.17 -2.95
C GLY A 206 -5.41 -17.12 -3.03
N LEU A 207 -5.70 -15.94 -3.59
CA LEU A 207 -4.75 -14.84 -3.70
C LEU A 207 -4.50 -14.22 -2.32
N GLN A 208 -3.28 -14.38 -1.81
CA GLN A 208 -2.94 -13.97 -0.45
C GLN A 208 -2.76 -12.45 -0.33
N LYS A 209 -3.16 -11.90 0.83
CA LYS A 209 -2.88 -10.50 1.18
C LYS A 209 -1.38 -10.20 1.10
N GLU A 210 -1.04 -8.95 0.79
CA GLU A 210 0.34 -8.46 0.69
C GLU A 210 1.19 -9.10 -0.42
N ASN A 211 0.58 -9.93 -1.27
CA ASN A 211 1.26 -10.58 -2.39
C ASN A 211 1.12 -9.75 -3.67
N LEU A 212 2.20 -9.67 -4.43
CA LEU A 212 2.21 -9.26 -5.83
C LEU A 212 2.14 -10.52 -6.69
N ILE A 213 1.04 -10.66 -7.43
CA ILE A 213 0.79 -11.76 -8.36
C ILE A 213 0.91 -11.21 -9.78
N ILE A 214 1.80 -11.80 -10.57
CA ILE A 214 2.01 -11.43 -11.96
C ILE A 214 1.31 -12.44 -12.85
N VAL A 215 0.43 -11.98 -13.75
CA VAL A 215 -0.09 -12.80 -14.85
C VAL A 215 0.53 -12.31 -16.14
N ALA A 216 1.30 -13.18 -16.79
CA ALA A 216 2.01 -12.83 -18.00
C ALA A 216 1.62 -13.73 -19.17
N ALA A 217 1.44 -13.11 -20.34
CA ALA A 217 1.10 -13.81 -21.57
C ALA A 217 1.59 -13.02 -22.79
N ARG A 218 1.60 -13.67 -23.96
CA ARG A 218 1.74 -12.97 -25.24
C ARG A 218 0.47 -12.16 -25.56
N PRO A 219 0.56 -11.13 -26.42
CA PRO A 219 -0.63 -10.41 -26.90
C PRO A 219 -1.70 -11.35 -27.43
N SER A 220 -2.97 -10.98 -27.25
CA SER A 220 -4.14 -11.71 -27.74
C SER A 220 -4.36 -13.13 -27.15
N VAL A 221 -3.56 -13.56 -26.17
CA VAL A 221 -3.75 -14.85 -25.48
C VAL A 221 -4.91 -14.80 -24.48
N GLY A 222 -5.28 -13.61 -23.97
CA GLY A 222 -6.42 -13.46 -23.05
C GLY A 222 -6.05 -13.16 -21.59
N LYS A 223 -4.86 -12.59 -21.33
CA LYS A 223 -4.41 -12.16 -19.99
C LYS A 223 -5.47 -11.32 -19.25
N SER A 224 -6.07 -10.35 -19.94
CA SER A 224 -7.07 -9.44 -19.38
C SER A 224 -8.38 -10.16 -19.08
N SER A 225 -8.82 -11.06 -19.97
CA SER A 225 -10.01 -11.88 -19.74
C SER A 225 -9.85 -12.79 -18.53
N LEU A 226 -8.68 -13.43 -18.36
CA LEU A 226 -8.40 -14.23 -17.17
C LEU A 226 -8.46 -13.39 -15.89
N ALA A 227 -7.81 -12.22 -15.88
CA ALA A 227 -7.80 -11.32 -14.72
C ALA A 227 -9.21 -10.82 -14.36
N ILE A 228 -9.99 -10.43 -15.36
CA ILE A 228 -11.38 -10.00 -15.20
C ILE A 228 -12.23 -11.16 -14.68
N ASN A 229 -12.10 -12.37 -15.22
CA ASN A 229 -12.85 -13.53 -14.75
C ASN A 229 -12.57 -13.83 -13.27
N ILE A 230 -11.29 -13.75 -12.84
CA ILE A 230 -10.89 -13.91 -11.44
C ILE A 230 -11.53 -12.84 -10.55
N GLY A 231 -11.39 -11.57 -10.93
CA GLY A 231 -11.96 -10.45 -10.16
C GLY A 231 -13.48 -10.52 -10.08
N GLN A 232 -14.13 -10.81 -11.20
CA GLN A 232 -15.59 -10.96 -11.29
C GLN A 232 -16.11 -12.11 -10.44
N TYR A 233 -15.46 -13.28 -10.47
CA TYR A 233 -15.84 -14.40 -9.60
C TYR A 233 -15.75 -14.02 -8.13
N ALA A 234 -14.66 -13.38 -7.71
CA ALA A 234 -14.49 -12.91 -6.34
C ALA A 234 -15.56 -11.87 -5.93
N ALA A 235 -15.89 -10.94 -6.83
CA ALA A 235 -16.87 -9.89 -6.57
C ALA A 235 -18.31 -10.39 -6.53
N VAL A 236 -18.71 -11.20 -7.50
CA VAL A 236 -20.10 -11.65 -7.66
C VAL A 236 -20.42 -12.76 -6.66
N ASN A 237 -19.57 -13.80 -6.58
CA ASN A 237 -19.85 -14.98 -5.76
C ASN A 237 -19.45 -14.83 -4.30
N HIS A 238 -18.44 -14.00 -4.00
CA HIS A 238 -17.89 -13.85 -2.66
C HIS A 238 -17.99 -12.42 -2.10
N LYS A 239 -18.59 -11.49 -2.86
CA LYS A 239 -18.78 -10.08 -2.46
C LYS A 239 -17.46 -9.39 -2.03
N VAL A 240 -16.34 -9.82 -2.60
CA VAL A 240 -15.03 -9.21 -2.36
C VAL A 240 -14.92 -7.93 -3.18
N GLY A 241 -14.58 -6.80 -2.54
CA GLY A 241 -14.36 -5.53 -3.24
C GLY A 241 -13.15 -5.58 -4.18
N ILE A 242 -13.34 -5.22 -5.45
CA ILE A 242 -12.29 -5.26 -6.48
C ILE A 242 -12.05 -3.87 -7.04
N ALA A 243 -10.81 -3.42 -7.01
CA ALA A 243 -10.37 -2.21 -7.72
C ALA A 243 -9.62 -2.62 -9.00
N ILE A 244 -10.02 -2.07 -10.16
CA ILE A 244 -9.44 -2.38 -11.46
C ILE A 244 -8.87 -1.09 -12.06
N PHE A 245 -7.56 -1.06 -12.27
CA PHE A 245 -6.88 -0.05 -13.07
C PHE A 245 -6.68 -0.59 -14.49
N SER A 246 -7.47 -0.08 -15.43
CA SER A 246 -7.47 -0.51 -16.82
C SER A 246 -6.82 0.55 -17.71
N LEU A 247 -5.56 0.32 -18.09
CA LEU A 247 -4.76 1.26 -18.88
C LEU A 247 -4.87 1.01 -20.39
N GLU A 248 -5.26 -0.20 -20.80
CA GLU A 248 -5.40 -0.60 -22.21
C GLU A 248 -6.85 -0.46 -22.71
N MET A 249 -7.82 -0.78 -21.85
CA MET A 249 -9.23 -0.88 -22.22
C MET A 249 -10.08 0.17 -21.51
N GLY A 250 -11.03 0.78 -22.23
CA GLY A 250 -12.03 1.66 -21.63
C GLY A 250 -13.03 0.88 -20.75
N ARG A 251 -13.60 1.56 -19.76
CA ARG A 251 -14.54 0.94 -18.79
C ARG A 251 -15.72 0.21 -19.44
N GLU A 252 -16.26 0.75 -20.53
CA GLU A 252 -17.45 0.20 -21.21
C GLU A 252 -17.14 -1.19 -21.78
N SER A 253 -16.02 -1.32 -22.51
CA SER A 253 -15.59 -2.60 -23.06
C SER A 253 -15.27 -3.64 -21.97
N LEU A 254 -14.78 -3.18 -20.82
CA LEU A 254 -14.52 -4.06 -19.67
C LEU A 254 -15.83 -4.59 -19.08
N VAL A 255 -16.83 -3.73 -18.91
CA VAL A 255 -18.18 -4.09 -18.44
C VAL A 255 -18.88 -5.04 -19.42
N ASP A 256 -18.81 -4.78 -20.72
CA ASP A 256 -19.39 -5.67 -21.75
C ASP A 256 -18.86 -7.10 -21.64
N ARG A 257 -17.54 -7.24 -21.42
CA ARG A 257 -16.90 -8.55 -21.22
C ARG A 257 -17.35 -9.22 -19.93
N MET A 258 -17.52 -8.45 -18.85
CA MET A 258 -18.04 -8.99 -17.60
C MET A 258 -19.46 -9.52 -17.78
N ILE A 259 -20.33 -8.78 -18.48
CA ILE A 259 -21.70 -9.20 -18.78
C ILE A 259 -21.70 -10.43 -19.69
N SER A 260 -20.88 -10.43 -20.75
CA SER A 260 -20.68 -11.57 -21.65
C SER A 260 -20.31 -12.85 -20.88
N ALA A 261 -19.33 -12.73 -19.97
CA ALA A 261 -18.86 -13.84 -19.14
C ALA A 261 -19.89 -14.29 -18.08
N GLN A 262 -20.69 -13.37 -17.53
CA GLN A 262 -21.72 -13.66 -16.54
C GLN A 262 -22.94 -14.33 -17.18
N GLY A 263 -23.50 -13.68 -18.21
CA GLY A 263 -24.74 -14.07 -18.88
C GLY A 263 -24.58 -15.17 -19.93
N ASN A 264 -23.35 -15.59 -20.23
CA ASN A 264 -23.03 -16.52 -21.33
C ASN A 264 -23.52 -16.03 -22.70
N ILE A 265 -23.37 -14.72 -22.94
CA ILE A 265 -23.78 -14.05 -24.18
C ILE A 265 -22.53 -13.79 -25.02
N ASP A 266 -22.66 -13.88 -26.34
CA ASP A 266 -21.58 -13.49 -27.26
C ASP A 266 -21.22 -12.00 -27.08
N ASN A 267 -19.94 -11.73 -26.83
CA ASN A 267 -19.42 -10.39 -26.56
C ASN A 267 -19.56 -9.44 -27.76
N TRP A 268 -19.47 -9.97 -28.99
CA TRP A 268 -19.67 -9.18 -30.20
C TRP A 268 -21.14 -8.79 -30.39
N ARG A 269 -22.07 -9.67 -30.03
CA ARG A 269 -23.51 -9.32 -30.01
C ARG A 269 -23.82 -8.19 -29.03
N ILE A 270 -23.22 -8.21 -27.84
CA ILE A 270 -23.33 -7.10 -26.88
C ILE A 270 -22.75 -5.82 -27.48
N ALA A 271 -21.50 -5.86 -27.95
CA ALA A 271 -20.81 -4.68 -28.47
C ALA A 271 -21.49 -4.07 -29.71
N THR A 272 -22.18 -4.87 -30.52
CA THR A 272 -22.92 -4.40 -31.72
C THR A 272 -24.40 -4.12 -31.45
N GLY A 273 -24.92 -4.45 -30.27
CA GLY A 273 -26.34 -4.35 -29.94
C GLY A 273 -27.24 -5.35 -30.66
N ASN A 274 -26.67 -6.33 -31.38
CA ASN A 274 -27.41 -7.33 -32.14
C ASN A 274 -27.81 -8.54 -31.25
N LEU A 275 -28.54 -8.25 -30.18
CA LEU A 275 -29.00 -9.23 -29.19
C LEU A 275 -30.30 -9.91 -29.65
N GLU A 276 -30.36 -11.23 -29.49
CA GLU A 276 -31.63 -11.96 -29.65
C GLU A 276 -32.54 -11.73 -28.43
N PRO A 277 -33.86 -11.98 -28.53
CA PRO A 277 -34.78 -11.78 -27.40
C PRO A 277 -34.35 -12.50 -26.10
N ASP A 278 -33.79 -13.71 -26.22
CA ASP A 278 -33.24 -14.49 -25.10
C ASP A 278 -31.95 -13.88 -24.52
N ASP A 279 -31.14 -13.23 -25.37
CA ASP A 279 -29.93 -12.54 -24.94
C ASP A 279 -30.26 -11.32 -24.07
N PHE A 280 -31.38 -10.62 -24.33
CA PHE A 280 -31.83 -9.50 -23.48
C PHE A 280 -32.19 -9.94 -22.07
N GLU A 281 -32.84 -11.09 -21.90
CA GLU A 281 -33.16 -11.63 -20.58
C GLU A 281 -31.88 -11.99 -19.81
N LYS A 282 -30.97 -12.73 -20.46
CA LYS A 282 -29.65 -13.06 -19.89
C LYS A 282 -28.84 -11.81 -19.53
N TYR A 283 -28.89 -10.77 -20.38
CA TYR A 283 -28.20 -9.51 -20.15
C TYR A 283 -28.75 -8.83 -18.91
N GLY A 284 -30.08 -8.74 -18.78
CA GLY A 284 -30.73 -8.14 -17.63
C GLY A 284 -30.36 -8.82 -16.31
N ILE A 285 -30.34 -10.15 -16.28
CA ILE A 285 -29.91 -10.94 -15.11
C ILE A 285 -28.44 -10.66 -14.77
N ALA A 286 -27.55 -10.79 -15.75
CA ALA A 286 -26.12 -10.55 -15.57
C ALA A 286 -25.80 -9.12 -15.10
N ALA A 287 -26.48 -8.12 -15.68
CA ALA A 287 -26.35 -6.72 -15.30
C ALA A 287 -26.83 -6.47 -13.87
N GLY A 288 -27.93 -7.11 -13.45
CA GLY A 288 -28.41 -7.06 -12.06
C GLY A 288 -27.40 -7.63 -11.07
N GLU A 289 -26.82 -8.80 -11.36
CA GLU A 289 -25.80 -9.42 -10.50
C GLU A 289 -24.53 -8.57 -10.40
N LEU A 290 -24.08 -7.97 -11.52
CA LEU A 290 -22.92 -7.08 -11.55
C LEU A 290 -23.18 -5.75 -10.85
N ALA A 291 -24.39 -5.20 -10.93
CA ALA A 291 -24.75 -3.96 -10.25
C ALA A 291 -24.66 -4.07 -8.71
N GLU A 292 -24.88 -5.28 -8.17
CA GLU A 292 -24.71 -5.58 -6.74
C GLU A 292 -23.28 -6.00 -6.36
N ALA A 293 -22.38 -6.16 -7.33
CA ALA A 293 -21.00 -6.58 -7.10
C ALA A 293 -20.12 -5.36 -6.76
N PRO A 294 -19.24 -5.43 -5.74
CA PRO A 294 -18.39 -4.31 -5.35
C PRO A 294 -17.17 -4.16 -6.27
N VAL A 295 -17.39 -3.79 -7.54
CA VAL A 295 -16.35 -3.61 -8.55
C VAL A 295 -16.18 -2.12 -8.87
N PHE A 296 -14.95 -1.63 -8.81
CA PHE A 296 -14.59 -0.23 -9.05
C PHE A 296 -13.55 -0.15 -10.16
N ILE A 297 -13.83 0.60 -11.22
CA ILE A 297 -12.97 0.68 -12.42
C ILE A 297 -12.43 2.10 -12.57
N ASP A 298 -11.13 2.19 -12.80
CA ASP A 298 -10.44 3.39 -13.23
C ASP A 298 -9.75 3.12 -14.58
N ASP A 299 -10.19 3.83 -15.62
CA ASP A 299 -9.67 3.73 -16.98
C ASP A 299 -8.82 4.94 -17.39
N THR A 300 -8.23 5.65 -16.41
CA THR A 300 -7.35 6.81 -16.67
C THR A 300 -6.11 6.36 -17.46
N PRO A 301 -5.92 6.81 -18.72
CA PRO A 301 -4.79 6.37 -19.53
C PRO A 301 -3.45 6.89 -18.97
N GLY A 302 -2.42 6.03 -18.97
CA GLY A 302 -1.07 6.42 -18.57
C GLY A 302 -0.90 6.82 -17.10
N ILE A 303 -1.81 6.40 -16.22
CA ILE A 303 -1.74 6.64 -14.77
C ILE A 303 -0.45 6.08 -14.16
N GLY A 304 0.21 6.86 -13.31
CA GLY A 304 1.40 6.41 -12.58
C GLY A 304 1.06 5.54 -11.36
N VAL A 305 2.03 4.77 -10.85
CA VAL A 305 1.81 3.92 -9.66
C VAL A 305 1.44 4.75 -8.43
N MET A 306 1.98 5.95 -8.29
CA MET A 306 1.66 6.85 -7.18
C MET A 306 0.20 7.31 -7.22
N ASP A 307 -0.31 7.68 -8.39
CA ASP A 307 -1.72 8.05 -8.56
C ASP A 307 -2.64 6.85 -8.29
N MET A 308 -2.28 5.67 -8.80
CA MET A 308 -3.00 4.43 -8.50
C MET A 308 -3.04 4.16 -6.99
N ARG A 309 -1.91 4.33 -6.29
CA ARG A 309 -1.84 4.19 -4.83
C ARG A 309 -2.75 5.19 -4.11
N THR A 310 -2.72 6.46 -4.51
CA THR A 310 -3.56 7.51 -3.91
C THR A 310 -5.05 7.21 -4.09
N LYS A 311 -5.45 6.82 -5.31
CA LYS A 311 -6.84 6.44 -5.60
C LYS A 311 -7.26 5.19 -4.84
N ALA A 312 -6.41 4.16 -4.79
CA ALA A 312 -6.66 2.93 -4.04
C ALA A 312 -6.83 3.20 -2.53
N ARG A 313 -5.97 4.03 -1.94
CA ARG A 313 -6.10 4.46 -0.52
C ARG A 313 -7.42 5.17 -0.26
N ARG A 314 -7.79 6.11 -1.13
CA ARG A 314 -9.06 6.84 -1.00
C ARG A 314 -10.25 5.89 -1.08
N LEU A 315 -10.24 4.96 -2.05
CA LEU A 315 -11.27 3.95 -2.18
C LEU A 315 -11.36 3.06 -0.94
N MET A 316 -10.23 2.62 -0.39
CA MET A 316 -10.18 1.81 0.84
C MET A 316 -10.69 2.54 2.09
N ALA A 317 -10.63 3.87 2.13
CA ALA A 317 -11.21 4.64 3.22
C ALA A 317 -12.75 4.67 3.17
N GLU A 318 -13.33 4.51 1.97
CA GLU A 318 -14.77 4.58 1.73
C GLU A 318 -15.44 3.20 1.59
N ARG A 319 -14.67 2.17 1.21
CA ARG A 319 -15.12 0.83 0.81
C ARG A 319 -14.08 -0.23 1.21
N GLU A 320 -14.55 -1.43 1.54
CA GLU A 320 -13.65 -2.57 1.74
C GLU A 320 -13.20 -3.14 0.39
N ILE A 321 -11.90 -3.11 0.13
CA ILE A 321 -11.29 -3.69 -1.08
C ILE A 321 -10.45 -4.89 -0.67
N GLY A 322 -10.65 -6.01 -1.36
CA GLY A 322 -9.94 -7.26 -1.13
C GLY A 322 -8.99 -7.65 -2.27
N LEU A 323 -9.09 -7.05 -3.46
CA LEU A 323 -8.18 -7.30 -4.59
C LEU A 323 -8.00 -6.03 -5.43
N ILE A 324 -6.76 -5.80 -5.86
CA ILE A 324 -6.43 -4.77 -6.86
C ILE A 324 -5.95 -5.47 -8.14
N ILE A 325 -6.50 -5.09 -9.29
CA ILE A 325 -6.09 -5.56 -10.62
C ILE A 325 -5.49 -4.40 -11.40
N VAL A 326 -4.34 -4.61 -12.03
CA VAL A 326 -3.64 -3.61 -12.86
C VAL A 326 -3.36 -4.17 -14.25
N ASP A 327 -4.01 -3.65 -15.28
CA ASP A 327 -3.88 -4.08 -16.69
C ASP A 327 -3.37 -2.93 -17.58
N TYR A 328 -2.14 -2.90 -18.09
CA TYR A 328 -0.98 -3.77 -17.89
C TYR A 328 0.26 -2.94 -17.52
N LEU A 329 1.20 -3.54 -16.80
CA LEU A 329 2.37 -2.92 -16.18
C LEU A 329 3.17 -2.00 -17.11
N GLN A 330 3.32 -2.40 -18.37
CA GLN A 330 4.14 -1.66 -19.35
C GLN A 330 3.50 -0.34 -19.84
N LEU A 331 2.24 -0.02 -19.51
CA LEU A 331 1.67 1.31 -19.81
C LEU A 331 1.78 2.30 -18.65
N VAL A 332 2.21 1.83 -17.50
CA VAL A 332 2.49 2.70 -16.37
C VAL A 332 3.74 3.49 -16.70
N ARG A 333 3.64 4.83 -16.70
CA ARG A 333 4.81 5.69 -16.86
C ARG A 333 5.57 5.73 -15.55
N GLY A 334 6.84 5.33 -15.56
CA GLY A 334 7.79 5.72 -14.55
C GLY A 334 8.34 7.13 -14.84
N ARG A 335 9.07 7.68 -13.88
CA ARG A 335 9.77 8.96 -14.07
C ARG A 335 10.80 8.80 -15.20
N ASN A 336 11.10 9.88 -15.91
CA ASN A 336 12.02 9.90 -17.06
C ASN A 336 13.36 9.21 -16.73
N LEU A 337 13.46 7.91 -16.99
CA LEU A 337 14.65 7.10 -16.81
C LEU A 337 15.23 6.76 -18.17
N GLU A 338 16.55 6.84 -18.30
CA GLU A 338 17.29 6.54 -19.52
C GLU A 338 17.15 5.06 -19.96
N SER A 339 16.66 4.18 -19.07
CA SER A 339 16.49 2.75 -19.32
C SER A 339 15.11 2.23 -18.91
N ARG A 340 14.41 1.66 -19.89
CA ARG A 340 13.13 0.95 -19.72
C ARG A 340 13.19 -0.15 -18.64
N VAL A 341 14.34 -0.76 -18.44
CA VAL A 341 14.54 -1.81 -17.43
C VAL A 341 14.44 -1.24 -16.01
N GLN A 342 14.99 -0.04 -15.78
CA GLN A 342 14.88 0.63 -14.47
C GLN A 342 13.44 1.04 -14.19
N GLU A 343 12.76 1.60 -15.19
CA GLU A 343 11.36 2.00 -15.09
C GLU A 343 10.46 0.84 -14.63
N VAL A 344 10.60 -0.32 -15.28
CA VAL A 344 9.82 -1.51 -14.94
C VAL A 344 10.16 -2.04 -13.55
N SER A 345 11.42 -1.92 -13.13
CA SER A 345 11.87 -2.30 -11.78
C SER A 345 11.26 -1.43 -10.70
N GLU A 346 11.16 -0.12 -10.93
CA GLU A 346 10.50 0.79 -10.00
C GLU A 346 9.00 0.52 -9.91
N ILE A 347 8.35 0.20 -11.03
CA ILE A 347 6.93 -0.13 -11.08
C ILE A 347 6.67 -1.42 -10.29
N SER A 348 7.44 -2.48 -10.50
CA SER A 348 7.25 -3.76 -9.79
C SER A 348 7.43 -3.62 -8.29
N GLN A 349 8.48 -2.93 -7.85
CA GLN A 349 8.71 -2.64 -6.45
C GLN A 349 7.60 -1.78 -5.85
N SER A 350 7.14 -0.77 -6.58
CA SER A 350 6.06 0.12 -6.12
C SER A 350 4.73 -0.63 -5.95
N LEU A 351 4.41 -1.57 -6.84
CA LEU A 351 3.22 -2.41 -6.71
C LEU A 351 3.34 -3.44 -5.58
N LYS A 352 4.53 -4.00 -5.35
CA LYS A 352 4.77 -4.83 -4.18
C LYS A 352 4.59 -4.04 -2.88
N ASN A 353 5.08 -2.80 -2.85
CA ASN A 353 4.87 -1.90 -1.71
C ASN A 353 3.39 -1.58 -1.53
N LEU A 354 2.66 -1.29 -2.61
CA LEU A 354 1.21 -1.08 -2.59
C LEU A 354 0.47 -2.28 -1.97
N ALA A 355 0.80 -3.50 -2.39
CA ALA A 355 0.20 -4.72 -1.86
C ALA A 355 0.41 -4.85 -0.34
N ARG A 356 1.65 -4.63 0.13
CA ARG A 356 2.02 -4.71 1.54
C ARG A 356 1.35 -3.64 2.39
N GLU A 357 1.36 -2.41 1.88
CA GLU A 357 0.83 -1.25 2.58
C GLU A 357 -0.68 -1.35 2.76
N LEU A 358 -1.40 -1.71 1.69
CA LEU A 358 -2.85 -1.84 1.70
C LEU A 358 -3.33 -3.21 2.20
N LYS A 359 -2.41 -4.14 2.50
CA LYS A 359 -2.71 -5.49 2.97
C LYS A 359 -3.70 -6.25 2.08
N VAL A 360 -3.55 -6.10 0.75
CA VAL A 360 -4.36 -6.78 -0.26
C VAL A 360 -3.49 -7.42 -1.34
N PRO A 361 -3.93 -8.51 -1.97
CA PRO A 361 -3.32 -9.00 -3.20
C PRO A 361 -3.38 -7.93 -4.29
N VAL A 362 -2.29 -7.77 -5.03
CA VAL A 362 -2.22 -7.00 -6.27
C VAL A 362 -1.97 -7.98 -7.43
N LEU A 363 -2.93 -8.10 -8.33
CA LEU A 363 -2.85 -8.89 -9.56
C LEU A 363 -2.47 -7.97 -10.72
N ALA A 364 -1.22 -8.03 -11.17
CA ALA A 364 -0.73 -7.17 -12.24
C ALA A 364 -0.44 -7.95 -13.52
N LEU A 365 -0.87 -7.41 -14.65
CA LEU A 365 -0.71 -8.06 -15.95
C LEU A 365 0.58 -7.60 -16.61
N SER A 366 1.33 -8.55 -17.15
CA SER A 366 2.58 -8.28 -17.86
C SER A 366 2.56 -8.91 -19.26
N GLN A 367 3.13 -8.23 -20.23
CA GLN A 367 3.33 -8.79 -21.56
C GLN A 367 4.67 -9.52 -21.66
N LEU A 368 4.67 -10.70 -22.29
CA LEU A 368 5.88 -11.46 -22.59
C LEU A 368 6.62 -10.95 -23.82
N SER A 369 7.94 -11.11 -23.82
CA SER A 369 8.80 -10.84 -24.99
C SER A 369 8.43 -11.73 -26.19
N ARG A 370 8.73 -11.26 -27.41
CA ARG A 370 8.60 -12.07 -28.64
C ARG A 370 9.59 -13.23 -28.68
N ALA A 371 10.61 -13.23 -27.82
CA ALA A 371 11.62 -14.29 -27.75
C ALA A 371 11.03 -15.69 -27.49
N VAL A 372 9.85 -15.77 -26.84
CA VAL A 372 9.13 -17.03 -26.61
C VAL A 372 8.84 -17.75 -27.93
N GLU A 373 8.45 -17.00 -28.96
CA GLU A 373 8.05 -17.54 -30.27
C GLU A 373 9.26 -18.01 -31.11
N GLN A 374 10.46 -17.52 -30.79
CA GLN A 374 11.69 -17.80 -31.53
C GLN A 374 12.41 -19.06 -31.03
N ARG A 375 12.03 -19.61 -29.86
CA ARG A 375 12.58 -20.88 -29.38
C ARG A 375 12.06 -22.02 -30.24
N GLY A 376 12.96 -22.84 -30.76
CA GLY A 376 12.60 -24.11 -31.39
C GLY A 376 12.17 -25.12 -30.33
N GLY A 377 11.01 -25.75 -30.50
CA GLY A 377 10.44 -26.71 -29.56
C GLY A 377 9.14 -26.21 -28.90
N ASP A 378 8.91 -26.62 -27.65
CA ASP A 378 7.75 -26.23 -26.86
C ASP A 378 7.78 -24.73 -26.54
N LYS A 379 6.76 -23.97 -26.97
CA LYS A 379 6.63 -22.52 -26.80
C LYS A 379 6.19 -22.12 -25.38
N LYS A 380 6.39 -23.01 -24.42
CA LYS A 380 6.11 -22.82 -23.00
C LYS A 380 6.92 -21.63 -22.43
N PRO A 381 6.26 -20.61 -21.86
CA PRO A 381 6.93 -19.48 -21.22
C PRO A 381 7.76 -19.90 -19.99
N GLN A 382 8.81 -19.15 -19.74
CA GLN A 382 9.76 -19.30 -18.64
C GLN A 382 10.00 -17.93 -17.99
N LEU A 383 10.52 -17.92 -16.76
CA LEU A 383 10.75 -16.67 -16.01
C LEU A 383 11.65 -15.68 -16.76
N SER A 384 12.64 -16.20 -17.50
CA SER A 384 13.53 -15.40 -18.35
C SER A 384 12.82 -14.66 -19.49
N ASP A 385 11.58 -15.01 -19.83
CA ASP A 385 10.80 -14.35 -20.89
C ASP A 385 10.14 -13.05 -20.43
N LEU A 386 10.19 -12.76 -19.14
CA LEU A 386 9.94 -11.43 -18.56
C LEU A 386 11.13 -10.47 -18.82
N ARG A 387 12.02 -10.79 -19.79
CA ARG A 387 13.42 -10.36 -19.95
C ARG A 387 13.71 -8.86 -19.85
N ASP A 388 12.74 -7.98 -20.10
CA ASP A 388 12.90 -6.54 -19.87
C ASP A 388 12.71 -6.15 -18.38
N SER A 389 12.64 -7.16 -17.48
CA SER A 389 12.03 -7.04 -16.15
C SER A 389 12.51 -8.12 -15.15
N GLY A 390 13.81 -8.42 -15.08
CA GLY A 390 14.34 -9.36 -14.07
C GLY A 390 13.95 -9.00 -12.62
N SER A 391 13.66 -7.73 -12.37
CA SER A 391 13.07 -7.19 -11.14
C SER A 391 11.63 -7.65 -10.89
N ILE A 392 10.77 -7.75 -11.92
CA ILE A 392 9.41 -8.31 -11.77
C ILE A 392 9.50 -9.73 -11.20
N GLU A 393 10.41 -10.55 -11.74
CA GLU A 393 10.60 -11.91 -11.23
C GLU A 393 10.98 -11.88 -9.75
N GLN A 394 11.90 -11.01 -9.33
CA GLN A 394 12.37 -10.94 -7.95
C GLN A 394 11.26 -10.47 -6.99
N ASP A 395 10.53 -9.44 -7.37
CA ASP A 395 9.53 -8.76 -6.55
C ASP A 395 8.22 -9.53 -6.40
N ALA A 396 7.82 -10.28 -7.45
CA ALA A 396 6.61 -11.07 -7.43
C ALA A 396 6.68 -12.22 -6.41
N ASP A 397 5.58 -12.44 -5.70
CA ASP A 397 5.41 -13.62 -4.85
C ASP A 397 4.93 -14.83 -5.65
N VAL A 398 4.10 -14.58 -6.66
CA VAL A 398 3.56 -15.57 -7.59
C VAL A 398 3.69 -15.06 -9.02
N VAL A 399 4.15 -15.93 -9.93
CA VAL A 399 4.17 -15.66 -11.38
C VAL A 399 3.37 -16.73 -12.10
N LEU A 400 2.36 -16.30 -12.84
CA LEU A 400 1.46 -17.11 -13.64
C LEU A 400 1.72 -16.84 -15.12
N PHE A 401 1.96 -17.88 -15.91
CA PHE A 401 2.03 -17.76 -17.37
C PHE A 401 0.79 -18.38 -18.00
N LEU A 402 0.07 -17.58 -18.77
CA LEU A 402 -1.02 -18.06 -19.61
C LEU A 402 -0.49 -18.26 -21.04
N PHE A 403 -0.64 -19.46 -21.58
CA PHE A 403 -0.19 -19.81 -22.93
C PHE A 403 -1.07 -20.88 -23.55
N ARG A 404 -0.95 -21.04 -24.87
CA ARG A 404 -1.58 -22.13 -25.62
C ARG A 404 -0.51 -23.17 -25.92
N PRO A 405 -0.70 -24.45 -25.54
CA PRO A 405 0.26 -25.51 -25.87
C PRO A 405 0.28 -25.81 -27.36
N ASP A 406 -0.87 -25.70 -28.02
CA ASP A 406 -1.03 -25.79 -29.48
C ASP A 406 -1.60 -24.45 -29.98
N GLU A 407 -0.93 -23.82 -30.95
CA GLU A 407 -1.40 -22.54 -31.51
C GLU A 407 -2.62 -22.69 -32.43
N GLU A 408 -2.83 -23.89 -32.99
CA GLU A 408 -3.97 -24.21 -33.85
C GLU A 408 -5.25 -24.40 -33.03
N ASP A 409 -5.13 -24.98 -31.84
CA ASP A 409 -6.23 -25.09 -30.88
C ASP A 409 -6.46 -23.75 -30.17
N ARG A 410 -7.57 -23.09 -30.54
CA ARG A 410 -7.93 -21.77 -30.00
C ARG A 410 -8.69 -21.84 -28.68
N GLU A 411 -9.03 -23.03 -28.19
CA GLU A 411 -9.82 -23.19 -26.97
C GLU A 411 -9.00 -23.82 -25.84
N ASN A 412 -7.94 -24.57 -26.17
CA ASN A 412 -7.06 -25.21 -25.19
C ASN A 412 -5.95 -24.26 -24.69
N TYR A 413 -5.95 -24.01 -23.39
CA TYR A 413 -5.00 -23.14 -22.72
C TYR A 413 -4.36 -23.84 -21.51
N LYS A 414 -3.19 -23.35 -21.12
CA LYS A 414 -2.54 -23.73 -19.88
C LYS A 414 -2.21 -22.49 -19.06
N LEU A 415 -2.43 -22.59 -17.75
CA LEU A 415 -1.96 -21.65 -16.76
C LEU A 415 -0.86 -22.30 -15.93
N LEU A 416 0.37 -21.83 -16.12
CA LEU A 416 1.54 -22.31 -15.42
C LEU A 416 1.84 -21.41 -14.22
N VAL A 417 1.82 -21.98 -13.02
CA VAL A 417 2.40 -21.37 -11.83
C VAL A 417 3.92 -21.55 -11.90
N ALA A 418 4.62 -20.59 -12.48
CA ALA A 418 6.06 -20.65 -12.71
C ALA A 418 6.89 -20.27 -11.47
N LYS A 419 6.33 -19.41 -10.61
CA LYS A 419 6.91 -19.04 -9.33
C LYS A 419 5.82 -19.02 -8.28
N HIS A 420 6.12 -19.55 -7.09
CA HIS A 420 5.31 -19.40 -5.89
C HIS A 420 6.25 -19.39 -4.68
N ARG A 421 6.39 -18.25 -4.00
CA ARG A 421 7.30 -18.11 -2.84
C ARG A 421 6.95 -19.05 -1.66
N ASN A 422 5.68 -19.42 -1.53
CA ASN A 422 5.14 -20.11 -0.35
C ASN A 422 4.58 -21.52 -0.64
N GLY A 423 4.78 -22.05 -1.85
CA GLY A 423 4.19 -23.34 -2.22
C GLY A 423 4.65 -23.89 -3.56
N ALA A 424 3.93 -24.90 -4.05
CA ALA A 424 4.32 -25.61 -5.26
C ALA A 424 4.07 -24.82 -6.55
N THR A 425 4.89 -25.10 -7.56
CA THR A 425 4.66 -24.75 -8.96
C THR A 425 3.87 -25.86 -9.65
N GLY A 426 3.30 -25.59 -10.82
CA GLY A 426 2.50 -26.57 -11.55
C GLY A 426 1.70 -25.98 -12.68
N GLU A 427 1.03 -26.84 -13.44
CA GLU A 427 0.20 -26.45 -14.58
C GLU A 427 -1.27 -26.76 -14.33
N ILE A 428 -2.12 -25.90 -14.85
CA ILE A 428 -3.57 -26.04 -14.80
C ILE A 428 -4.07 -25.97 -16.24
N SER A 429 -4.83 -26.98 -16.65
CA SER A 429 -5.47 -27.02 -17.95
C SER A 429 -6.73 -26.16 -17.94
N LEU A 430 -6.83 -25.27 -18.92
CA LEU A 430 -7.93 -24.33 -19.07
C LEU A 430 -8.56 -24.48 -20.44
N TYR A 431 -9.85 -24.16 -20.50
CA TYR A 431 -10.63 -24.06 -21.71
C TYR A 431 -11.19 -22.65 -21.86
N PHE A 432 -10.96 -22.00 -22.99
CA PHE A 432 -11.38 -20.62 -23.24
C PHE A 432 -12.51 -20.56 -24.25
N LYS A 433 -13.68 -20.04 -23.82
CA LYS A 433 -14.75 -19.67 -24.74
C LYS A 433 -14.57 -18.24 -25.20
N GLY A 434 -13.96 -18.06 -26.37
CA GLY A 434 -13.63 -16.74 -26.93
C GLY A 434 -14.84 -15.83 -27.09
N GLU A 435 -15.95 -16.34 -27.61
CA GLU A 435 -17.23 -15.62 -27.78
C GLU A 435 -17.74 -15.03 -26.46
N ARG A 436 -17.48 -15.71 -25.33
CA ARG A 436 -17.94 -15.31 -23.99
C ARG A 436 -16.86 -14.63 -23.17
N THR A 437 -15.64 -14.52 -23.72
CA THR A 437 -14.44 -14.04 -23.02
C THR A 437 -14.19 -14.71 -21.66
N LYS A 438 -14.48 -16.01 -21.57
CA LYS A 438 -14.49 -16.74 -20.29
C LYS A 438 -13.61 -17.99 -20.29
N PHE A 439 -12.75 -18.08 -19.28
CA PHE A 439 -11.97 -19.27 -18.97
C PHE A 439 -12.74 -20.22 -18.06
N TYR A 440 -12.57 -21.51 -18.32
CA TYR A 440 -13.07 -22.63 -17.53
C TYR A 440 -11.89 -23.55 -17.20
N GLU A 441 -11.89 -24.15 -16.03
CA GLU A 441 -10.95 -25.21 -15.72
C GLU A 441 -11.42 -26.52 -16.35
N THR A 442 -10.51 -27.26 -16.99
CA THR A 442 -10.82 -28.62 -17.47
C THR A 442 -10.46 -29.63 -16.38
N GLU A 443 -11.33 -30.61 -16.13
CA GLU A 443 -10.99 -31.70 -15.22
C GLU A 443 -9.81 -32.47 -15.83
N ALA A 444 -8.72 -32.58 -15.07
CA ALA A 444 -7.60 -33.40 -15.46
C ALA A 444 -8.08 -34.85 -15.63
N GLN A 445 -8.00 -35.38 -16.86
CA GLN A 445 -8.00 -36.84 -17.03
C GLN A 445 -6.82 -37.36 -16.20
N ARG A 446 -7.12 -38.01 -15.08
CA ARG A 446 -6.13 -38.78 -14.33
C ARG A 446 -5.70 -39.92 -15.25
N GLU A 447 -4.50 -39.83 -15.81
CA GLU A 447 -3.78 -40.99 -16.32
C GLU A 447 -3.44 -41.96 -15.19
#